data_AF-A0A1U7NR02-F1
#
_entry.id   AF-A0A1U7NR02-F1
#
_cell.length_a   1.000
_cell.length_b   1.000
_cell.length_c   1.000
_cell.angle_alpha   90.00
_cell.angle_beta   90.00
_cell.angle_gamma   90.00
#
_symmetry.space_group_name_H-M   'P 1'
#
loop_
_entity.id
_entity.type
_entity.pdbx_description
1 polymer ?
#
loop_
_entity_poly.entity_id
_entity_poly.type
_entity_poly.pdbx_seq_one_letter_code
_entity_poly.pdbx_strand_id
1 'polypeptide(L)'
;MLYIVARSIQGGRRAGFVSALGVQVGGLVHVLAAAVGISALVLSSALLFSAVKYLGAGYLIYMGIKTLLSRDTDPELPTLTPRSLGQTFRQGVLVNVLNPKTALFFLAFLPQFVRPDHGSVAVQTLVLGGFFLLLATISDSMFALLAGSVGQKLRGNRVFARRQKYLTGSVYVALGVGTATVGQH
;
A
#
# COMPACT_ATOMS: atom_id res chain seq x y z
N MET A 1 -2.75 -6.80 0.85
CA MET A 1 -3.93 -7.45 0.22
C MET A 1 -3.80 -8.97 0.01
N LEU A 2 -3.09 -9.49 -1.00
CA LEU A 2 -3.13 -10.93 -1.37
C LEU A 2 -2.82 -11.87 -0.18
N TYR A 3 -1.75 -11.56 0.56
CA TYR A 3 -1.38 -12.30 1.78
C TYR A 3 -2.51 -12.32 2.83
N ILE A 4 -3.12 -11.17 3.09
CA ILE A 4 -4.20 -11.01 4.07
C ILE A 4 -5.43 -11.82 3.63
N VAL A 5 -5.81 -11.72 2.36
CA VAL A 5 -6.93 -12.48 1.79
C VAL A 5 -6.67 -13.99 1.86
N ALA A 6 -5.48 -14.45 1.48
CA ALA A 6 -5.11 -15.86 1.57
C ALA A 6 -5.16 -16.37 3.02
N ARG A 7 -4.68 -15.57 3.98
CA ARG A 7 -4.73 -15.89 5.42
C ARG A 7 -6.16 -15.86 5.97
N SER A 8 -7.00 -14.92 5.55
CA SER A 8 -8.41 -14.87 5.92
C SER A 8 -9.17 -16.11 5.45
N ILE A 9 -8.94 -16.53 4.21
CA ILE A 9 -9.65 -17.65 3.61
C ILE A 9 -9.22 -18.99 4.24
N GLN A 10 -7.92 -19.15 4.51
CA GLN A 10 -7.36 -20.42 4.99
C GLN A 10 -7.33 -20.54 6.52
N GLY A 11 -7.16 -19.44 7.24
CA GLY A 11 -7.05 -19.39 8.70
C GLY A 11 -8.20 -18.66 9.40
N GLY A 12 -9.23 -18.27 8.66
CA GLY A 12 -10.41 -17.56 9.17
C GLY A 12 -10.16 -16.08 9.49
N ARG A 13 -11.23 -15.43 9.99
CA ARG A 13 -11.30 -13.97 10.26
C ARG A 13 -10.18 -13.47 11.16
N ARG A 14 -9.86 -14.22 12.24
CA ARG A 14 -8.81 -13.84 13.20
C ARG A 14 -7.42 -13.85 12.56
N ALA A 15 -7.08 -14.89 11.80
CA ALA A 15 -5.79 -14.96 11.10
C ALA A 15 -5.66 -13.84 10.05
N GLY A 16 -6.76 -13.54 9.35
CA GLY A 16 -6.85 -12.40 8.45
C GLY A 16 -6.56 -11.05 9.12
N PHE A 17 -7.30 -10.75 10.19
CA PHE A 17 -7.15 -9.50 10.94
C PHE A 17 -5.73 -9.32 11.51
N VAL A 18 -5.18 -10.38 12.11
CA VAL A 18 -3.81 -10.36 12.64
C VAL A 18 -2.76 -10.20 11.53
N SER A 19 -3.01 -10.77 10.35
CA SER A 19 -2.16 -10.56 9.16
C SER A 19 -2.21 -9.11 8.70
N ALA A 20 -3.38 -8.48 8.71
CA ALA A 20 -3.54 -7.07 8.36
C ALA A 20 -2.74 -6.19 9.33
N LEU A 21 -2.90 -6.37 10.65
CA LEU A 21 -2.11 -5.64 11.63
C LEU A 21 -0.60 -5.81 11.43
N GLY A 22 -0.14 -7.04 11.16
CA GLY A 22 1.28 -7.29 10.86
C GLY A 22 1.76 -6.51 9.64
N VAL A 23 1.00 -6.53 8.54
CA VAL A 23 1.33 -5.77 7.32
C VAL A 23 1.43 -4.28 7.62
N GLN A 24 0.49 -3.72 8.40
CA GLN A 24 0.45 -2.29 8.71
C GLN A 24 1.59 -1.86 9.62
N VAL A 25 1.98 -2.69 10.59
CA VAL A 25 3.20 -2.47 11.39
C VAL A 25 4.46 -2.52 10.52
N GLY A 26 4.53 -3.44 9.55
CA GLY A 26 5.61 -3.40 8.55
C GLY A 26 5.57 -2.14 7.68
N GLY A 27 4.40 -1.52 7.52
CA GLY A 27 4.22 -0.26 6.80
C GLY A 27 4.83 0.93 7.53
N LEU A 28 4.82 0.92 8.86
CA LEU A 28 5.47 1.96 9.68
C LEU A 28 6.97 2.06 9.36
N VAL A 29 7.64 0.94 9.10
CA VAL A 29 9.06 0.93 8.70
C VAL A 29 9.27 1.75 7.42
N HIS A 30 8.40 1.59 6.43
CA HIS A 30 8.47 2.37 5.18
C HIS A 30 8.16 3.84 5.40
N VAL A 31 7.20 4.17 6.27
CA VAL A 31 6.86 5.57 6.61
C VAL A 31 8.02 6.26 7.33
N LEU A 32 8.66 5.57 8.28
CA LEU A 32 9.85 6.06 8.97
C LEU A 32 11.02 6.26 8.00
N ALA A 33 11.28 5.28 7.13
CA ALA A 33 12.30 5.38 6.10
C ALA A 33 12.02 6.53 5.12
N ALA A 34 10.77 6.72 4.72
CA ALA A 34 10.36 7.83 3.88
C ALA A 34 10.54 9.18 4.60
N ALA A 35 10.17 9.30 5.88
CA ALA A 35 10.36 10.53 6.64
C ALA A 35 11.84 10.94 6.70
N VAL A 36 12.75 9.99 6.91
CA VAL A 36 14.20 10.24 6.88
C VAL A 36 14.67 10.56 5.46
N GLY A 37 14.36 9.72 4.49
CA GLY A 37 14.85 9.85 3.11
C GLY A 37 14.35 11.11 2.41
N ILE A 38 13.08 11.46 2.57
CA ILE A 38 12.49 12.67 2.00
C ILE A 38 13.08 13.91 2.66
N SER A 39 13.27 13.91 3.98
CA SER A 39 13.93 15.03 4.68
C SER A 39 15.36 15.23 4.17
N ALA A 40 16.13 14.15 4.00
CA ALA A 40 17.49 14.22 3.44
C ALA A 40 17.50 14.72 1.98
N LEU A 41 16.55 14.29 1.16
CA LEU A 41 16.40 14.77 -0.22
C LEU A 41 16.11 16.27 -0.27
N VAL A 42 15.20 16.76 0.56
CA VAL A 42 14.85 18.18 0.63
C VAL A 42 16.05 19.02 1.08
N LEU A 43 16.79 18.55 2.09
CA LEU A 43 17.98 19.25 2.60
C LEU A 43 19.15 19.22 1.61
N SER A 44 19.24 18.20 0.76
CA SER A 44 20.35 18.06 -0.19
C SER A 44 20.16 18.86 -1.48
N SER A 45 18.98 18.82 -2.11
CA SER A 45 18.73 19.57 -3.35
C SER A 45 17.26 19.66 -3.71
N ALA A 46 16.78 20.88 -3.94
CA ALA A 46 15.45 21.15 -4.50
C ALA A 46 15.23 20.48 -5.87
N LEU A 47 16.29 20.37 -6.69
CA LEU A 47 16.23 19.69 -7.99
C LEU A 47 16.00 18.18 -7.81
N LEU A 48 16.76 17.53 -6.91
CA LEU A 48 16.60 16.09 -6.63
C LEU A 48 15.22 15.79 -6.05
N PHE A 49 14.75 16.62 -5.12
CA PHE A 49 13.40 16.50 -4.56
C PHE A 49 12.33 16.61 -5.65
N SER A 50 12.45 17.60 -6.54
CA SER A 50 11.52 17.77 -7.68
C SER A 50 11.58 16.60 -8.65
N ALA A 51 12.78 16.10 -8.97
CA ALA A 51 12.96 14.94 -9.82
C ALA A 51 12.28 13.70 -9.24
N VAL A 52 12.42 13.44 -7.93
CA VAL A 52 11.72 12.36 -7.24
C VAL A 52 10.21 12.53 -7.30
N LYS A 53 9.68 13.77 -7.17
CA LYS A 53 8.25 14.03 -7.33
C LYS A 53 7.76 13.64 -8.73
N TYR A 54 8.44 14.09 -9.79
CA TYR A 54 8.02 13.76 -11.16
C TYR A 54 8.17 12.27 -11.50
N LEU A 55 9.28 11.64 -11.10
CA LEU A 55 9.48 10.20 -11.27
C LEU A 55 8.45 9.38 -10.49
N GLY A 56 8.12 9.81 -9.27
CA GLY A 56 7.08 9.22 -8.45
C GLY A 56 5.70 9.28 -9.12
N ALA A 57 5.32 10.45 -9.65
CA ALA A 57 4.06 10.60 -10.39
C ALA A 57 4.01 9.66 -11.60
N GLY A 58 5.09 9.60 -12.40
CA GLY A 58 5.22 8.67 -13.53
C GLY A 58 5.11 7.21 -13.09
N TYR A 59 5.73 6.84 -11.96
CA TYR A 59 5.63 5.50 -11.40
C TYR A 59 4.21 5.14 -10.96
N LEU A 60 3.47 6.06 -10.33
CA LEU A 60 2.06 5.86 -9.95
C LEU A 60 1.16 5.67 -11.18
N ILE A 61 1.36 6.48 -12.23
CA ILE A 61 0.64 6.34 -13.50
C ILE A 61 0.93 4.97 -14.12
N TYR A 62 2.22 4.60 -14.22
CA TYR A 62 2.63 3.29 -14.72
C TYR A 62 2.01 2.15 -13.92
N MET A 63 2.02 2.24 -12.59
CA MET A 63 1.40 1.27 -11.70
C MET A 63 -0.12 1.15 -11.92
N GLY A 64 -0.80 2.28 -12.10
CA GLY A 64 -2.22 2.34 -12.43
C GLY A 64 -2.54 1.68 -13.76
N ILE A 65 -1.85 2.08 -14.83
CA ILE A 65 -2.00 1.51 -16.18
C ILE A 65 -1.71 0.01 -16.16
N LYS A 66 -0.59 -0.42 -15.56
CA LYS A 66 -0.24 -1.83 -15.42
C LYS A 66 -1.35 -2.62 -14.72
N THR A 67 -1.94 -2.06 -13.67
CA THR A 67 -3.04 -2.70 -12.94
C THR A 67 -4.31 -2.81 -13.80
N LEU A 68 -4.64 -1.78 -14.59
CA LEU A 68 -5.79 -1.78 -15.49
C LEU A 68 -5.63 -2.77 -16.66
N LEU A 69 -4.42 -2.85 -17.22
CA LEU A 69 -4.08 -3.72 -18.36
C LEU A 69 -3.71 -5.17 -17.96
N SER A 70 -3.56 -5.46 -16.66
CA SER A 70 -3.27 -6.81 -16.16
C SER A 70 -4.34 -7.79 -16.66
N ARG A 71 -3.96 -8.98 -17.16
CA ARG A 71 -4.96 -9.98 -17.54
C ARG A 71 -5.77 -10.42 -16.31
N ASP A 72 -7.05 -10.71 -16.52
CA ASP A 72 -7.92 -11.27 -15.48
C ASP A 72 -7.55 -12.76 -15.31
N THR A 73 -6.38 -13.02 -14.73
CA THR A 73 -5.98 -14.38 -14.34
C THR A 73 -6.75 -14.74 -13.07
N ASP A 74 -7.27 -15.96 -12.99
CA ASP A 74 -7.83 -16.46 -11.73
C ASP A 74 -6.71 -16.39 -10.66
N PRO A 75 -6.86 -15.60 -9.60
CA PRO A 75 -5.81 -15.46 -8.61
C PRO A 75 -5.66 -16.78 -7.88
N GLU A 76 -4.61 -17.54 -8.21
CA GLU A 76 -4.19 -18.65 -7.38
C GLU A 76 -3.77 -18.10 -6.02
N LEU A 77 -4.61 -18.33 -5.02
CA LEU A 77 -4.26 -18.00 -3.66
C LEU A 77 -3.18 -18.99 -3.22
N PRO A 78 -2.01 -18.51 -2.77
CA PRO A 78 -0.96 -19.40 -2.31
C PRO A 78 -1.50 -20.23 -1.15
N THR A 79 -1.25 -21.54 -1.16
CA THR A 79 -1.51 -22.40 0.00
C THR A 79 -0.53 -22.02 1.11
N LEU A 80 -1.08 -21.66 2.27
CA LEU A 80 -0.34 -21.20 3.42
C LEU A 80 -0.44 -22.25 4.52
N THR A 81 0.71 -22.58 5.11
CA THR A 81 0.72 -23.50 6.26
C THR A 81 -0.03 -22.89 7.45
N PRO A 82 -0.80 -23.69 8.23
CA PRO A 82 -1.35 -23.26 9.50
C PRO A 82 -0.24 -22.70 10.40
N ARG A 83 -0.49 -21.56 11.02
CA ARG A 83 0.47 -20.88 11.91
C ARG A 83 -0.25 -20.29 13.10
N SER A 84 0.47 -20.10 14.20
CA SER A 84 -0.05 -19.36 15.34
C SER A 84 -0.31 -17.89 14.95
N LEU A 85 -1.14 -17.18 15.74
CA LEU A 85 -1.42 -15.77 15.48
C LEU A 85 -0.15 -14.92 15.56
N GLY A 86 0.75 -15.19 16.53
CA GLY A 86 2.03 -14.48 16.64
C GLY A 86 2.94 -14.69 15.41
N GLN A 87 3.01 -15.92 14.88
CA GLN A 87 3.75 -16.21 13.64
C GLN A 87 3.12 -15.52 12.43
N THR A 88 1.79 -15.47 12.38
CA THR A 88 1.02 -14.82 11.31
C THR A 88 1.26 -13.31 11.29
N PHE A 89 1.30 -12.68 12.47
CA PHE A 89 1.65 -11.27 12.64
C PHE A 89 3.07 -10.98 12.16
N ARG A 90 4.07 -11.72 12.66
CA ARG A 90 5.49 -11.55 12.27
C ARG A 90 5.70 -11.75 10.78
N GLN A 91 5.01 -12.73 10.18
CA GLN A 91 5.06 -12.92 8.74
C GLN A 91 4.43 -11.74 7.99
N GLY A 92 3.32 -11.18 8.47
CA GLY A 92 2.72 -9.97 7.89
C GLY A 92 3.69 -8.78 7.89
N VAL A 93 4.39 -8.56 9.02
CA VAL A 93 5.44 -7.54 9.12
C VAL A 93 6.52 -7.78 8.07
N LEU A 94 7.10 -8.98 8.03
CA LEU A 94 8.17 -9.32 7.08
C LEU A 94 7.73 -9.18 5.62
N VAL A 95 6.54 -9.68 5.29
CA VAL A 95 5.97 -9.59 3.94
C VAL A 95 5.88 -8.14 3.49
N ASN A 96 5.48 -7.22 4.39
CA ASN A 96 5.36 -5.82 4.00
C ASN A 96 6.70 -5.07 4.03
N VAL A 97 7.56 -5.29 5.04
CA VAL A 97 8.89 -4.67 5.12
C VAL A 97 9.72 -5.03 3.88
N LEU A 98 9.67 -6.29 3.45
CA LEU A 98 10.40 -6.78 2.27
C LEU A 98 9.67 -6.51 0.95
N ASN A 99 8.57 -5.74 0.96
CA ASN A 99 7.81 -5.45 -0.25
C ASN A 99 8.36 -4.21 -0.97
N PRO A 100 9.12 -4.35 -2.06
CA PRO A 100 9.65 -3.22 -2.81
C PRO A 100 8.53 -2.36 -3.42
N LYS A 101 7.38 -2.96 -3.73
CA LYS A 101 6.23 -2.22 -4.26
C LYS A 101 5.66 -1.24 -3.23
N THR A 102 5.61 -1.63 -1.96
CA THR A 102 5.14 -0.74 -0.87
C THR A 102 6.15 0.39 -0.64
N ALA A 103 7.45 0.08 -0.61
CA ALA A 103 8.50 1.08 -0.47
C ALA A 103 8.45 2.12 -1.61
N LEU A 104 8.40 1.65 -2.86
CA LEU A 104 8.31 2.52 -4.03
C LEU A 104 7.01 3.33 -4.05
N PHE A 105 5.90 2.78 -3.56
CA PHE A 105 4.65 3.54 -3.44
C PHE A 105 4.82 4.72 -2.49
N PHE A 106 5.33 4.51 -1.27
CA PHE A 106 5.51 5.63 -0.33
C PHE A 106 6.52 6.66 -0.82
N LEU A 107 7.61 6.22 -1.44
CA LEU A 107 8.60 7.10 -2.06
C LEU A 107 8.01 7.91 -3.22
N ALA A 108 7.10 7.32 -4.01
CA ALA A 108 6.45 8.01 -5.12
C ALA A 108 5.30 8.93 -4.69
N PHE A 109 4.59 8.56 -3.61
CA PHE A 109 3.34 9.18 -3.20
C PHE A 109 3.53 10.26 -2.13
N LEU A 110 4.28 10.00 -1.06
CA LEU A 110 4.38 10.96 0.07
C LEU A 110 5.04 12.29 -0.30
N PRO A 111 6.14 12.35 -1.08
CA PRO A 111 6.76 13.62 -1.46
C PRO A 111 5.82 14.59 -2.16
N GLN A 112 4.74 14.08 -2.79
CA GLN A 112 3.78 14.89 -3.52
C GLN A 112 3.00 15.84 -2.61
N PHE A 113 2.84 15.48 -1.33
CA PHE A 113 2.06 16.23 -0.36
C PHE A 113 2.92 16.97 0.67
N VAL A 114 4.25 16.79 0.59
CA VAL A 114 5.20 17.48 1.47
C VAL A 114 5.50 18.87 0.92
N ARG A 115 5.38 19.87 1.79
CA ARG A 115 5.76 21.27 1.52
C ARG A 115 6.92 21.67 2.44
N PRO A 116 8.16 21.72 1.94
CA PRO A 116 9.35 22.05 2.73
C PRO A 116 9.27 23.37 3.51
N ASP A 117 8.51 24.33 2.99
CA ASP A 117 8.28 25.67 3.52
C ASP A 117 7.20 25.71 4.63
N HIS A 118 6.44 24.63 4.82
CA HIS A 118 5.37 24.52 5.82
C HIS A 118 5.82 23.79 7.11
N GLY A 119 7.10 23.87 7.47
CA GLY A 119 7.66 23.29 8.69
C GLY A 119 8.36 21.95 8.48
N SER A 120 8.39 21.09 9.52
CA SER A 120 9.19 19.87 9.50
C SER A 120 8.67 18.83 8.50
N VAL A 121 9.47 18.57 7.45
CA VAL A 121 9.22 17.54 6.44
C VAL A 121 9.04 16.15 7.07
N ALA A 122 9.84 15.82 8.08
CA ALA A 122 9.71 14.55 8.78
C ALA A 122 8.32 14.43 9.45
N VAL A 123 7.87 15.46 10.16
CA VAL A 123 6.56 15.46 10.84
C VAL A 123 5.43 15.36 9.82
N GLN A 124 5.46 16.15 8.75
CA GLN A 124 4.47 16.07 7.67
C GLN A 124 4.40 14.64 7.10
N THR A 125 5.56 14.04 6.80
CA THR A 125 5.66 12.69 6.25
C THR A 125 5.11 11.62 7.21
N LEU A 126 5.43 11.72 8.51
CA LEU A 126 4.92 10.81 9.54
C LEU A 126 3.40 10.91 9.71
N VAL A 127 2.85 12.12 9.71
CA VAL A 127 1.40 12.35 9.82
C VAL A 127 0.67 11.81 8.60
N LEU A 128 1.14 12.14 7.40
CA LEU A 128 0.54 11.66 6.15
C LEU A 128 0.64 10.14 6.01
N GLY A 129 1.82 9.58 6.28
CA GLY A 129 2.04 8.14 6.27
C GLY A 129 1.22 7.41 7.33
N GLY A 130 1.13 7.96 8.54
CA GLY A 130 0.30 7.43 9.63
C GLY A 130 -1.18 7.42 9.28
N PHE A 131 -1.70 8.50 8.71
CA PHE A 131 -3.09 8.58 8.25
C PHE A 131 -3.38 7.57 7.14
N PHE A 132 -2.45 7.42 6.18
CA PHE A 132 -2.56 6.40 5.14
C PHE A 132 -2.61 4.99 5.74
N LEU A 133 -1.71 4.66 6.68
CA LEU A 133 -1.69 3.35 7.34
C LEU A 133 -2.95 3.10 8.18
N LEU A 134 -3.54 4.13 8.81
CA LEU A 134 -4.81 4.01 9.51
C LEU A 134 -5.95 3.62 8.57
N LEU A 135 -6.09 4.35 7.46
CA LEU A 135 -7.09 4.04 6.43
C LEU A 135 -6.87 2.65 5.82
N ALA A 136 -5.61 2.29 5.57
CA ALA A 136 -5.24 0.98 5.08
C ALA A 136 -5.56 -0.12 6.09
N THR A 137 -5.34 0.12 7.40
CA THR A 137 -5.69 -0.81 8.48
C THR A 137 -7.19 -1.06 8.53
N ILE A 138 -8.01 -0.01 8.48
CA ILE A 138 -9.48 -0.12 8.47
C ILE A 138 -9.93 -0.93 7.26
N SER A 139 -9.46 -0.54 6.08
CA SER A 139 -9.81 -1.19 4.81
C SER A 139 -9.40 -2.66 4.78
N ASP A 140 -8.13 -2.96 5.08
CA ASP A 140 -7.62 -4.33 5.10
C ASP A 140 -8.32 -5.20 6.16
N SER A 141 -8.68 -4.62 7.30
CA SER A 141 -9.44 -5.31 8.35
C SER A 141 -10.86 -5.65 7.88
N MET A 142 -11.55 -4.71 7.23
CA MET A 142 -12.85 -4.97 6.62
C MET A 142 -12.76 -6.09 5.57
N PHE A 143 -11.79 -6.02 4.66
CA PHE A 143 -11.54 -7.08 3.68
C PHE A 143 -11.20 -8.41 4.36
N ALA A 144 -10.39 -8.41 5.42
CA ALA A 144 -10.00 -9.61 6.12
C ALA A 144 -11.20 -10.31 6.78
N LEU A 145 -12.12 -9.54 7.36
CA LEU A 145 -13.34 -10.07 7.99
C LEU A 145 -14.32 -10.59 6.94
N LEU A 146 -14.50 -9.87 5.82
CA LEU A 146 -15.36 -10.30 4.71
C LEU A 146 -14.81 -11.57 4.05
N ALA A 147 -13.52 -11.61 3.74
CA ALA A 147 -12.86 -12.77 3.17
C ALA A 147 -12.83 -13.96 4.13
N GLY A 148 -12.76 -13.74 5.44
CA GLY A 148 -12.84 -14.83 6.42
C GLY A 148 -14.26 -15.37 6.64
N SER A 149 -15.30 -14.64 6.23
CA SER A 149 -16.71 -15.03 6.41
C SER A 149 -17.34 -15.59 5.14
N VAL A 150 -16.98 -15.03 3.98
CA VAL A 150 -17.58 -15.34 2.67
C VAL A 150 -16.51 -15.84 1.68
N GLY A 151 -15.28 -16.07 2.16
CA GLY A 151 -14.09 -16.36 1.36
C GLY A 151 -14.22 -17.51 0.38
N GLN A 152 -14.87 -18.60 0.78
CA GLN A 152 -15.13 -19.73 -0.13
C GLN A 152 -16.10 -19.37 -1.26
N LYS A 153 -17.07 -18.46 -1.03
CA LYS A 153 -18.00 -17.97 -2.06
C LYS A 153 -17.42 -16.84 -2.91
N LEU A 154 -16.44 -16.10 -2.37
CA LEU A 154 -15.69 -15.07 -3.11
C LEU A 154 -14.54 -15.67 -3.93
N ARG A 155 -14.07 -16.87 -3.59
CA ARG A 155 -13.08 -17.63 -4.36
C ARG A 155 -13.65 -17.95 -5.74
N GLY A 156 -13.12 -17.29 -6.77
CA GLY A 156 -13.57 -17.42 -8.16
C GLY A 156 -14.63 -16.38 -8.60
N ASN A 157 -15.02 -15.42 -7.75
CA ASN A 157 -15.92 -14.35 -8.17
C ASN A 157 -15.18 -13.31 -9.04
N ARG A 158 -15.22 -13.54 -10.36
CA ARG A 158 -14.59 -12.69 -11.38
C ARG A 158 -15.08 -11.25 -11.36
N VAL A 159 -16.35 -11.00 -11.01
CA VAL A 159 -16.90 -9.64 -10.93
C VAL A 159 -16.27 -8.85 -9.79
N PHE A 160 -16.10 -9.47 -8.62
CA PHE A 160 -15.46 -8.83 -7.48
C PHE A 160 -13.98 -8.53 -7.75
N ALA A 161 -13.23 -9.52 -8.26
CA ALA A 161 -11.81 -9.33 -8.62
C ALA A 161 -11.63 -8.22 -9.66
N ARG A 162 -12.50 -8.20 -10.69
CA ARG A 162 -12.49 -7.17 -11.74
C ARG A 162 -12.83 -5.77 -11.19
N ARG A 163 -13.85 -5.64 -10.32
CA ARG A 163 -14.19 -4.35 -9.68
C ARG A 163 -13.04 -3.83 -8.81
N GLN A 164 -12.41 -4.69 -8.01
CA GLN A 164 -11.28 -4.32 -7.18
C GLN A 164 -10.07 -3.86 -8.01
N LYS A 165 -9.78 -4.57 -9.12
CA LYS A 165 -8.74 -4.21 -10.08
C LYS A 165 -8.98 -2.82 -10.68
N TYR A 166 -10.18 -2.57 -11.20
CA TYR A 166 -10.51 -1.26 -11.77
C TYR A 166 -10.47 -0.15 -10.72
N LEU A 167 -11.02 -0.37 -9.52
CA LEU A 167 -10.95 0.62 -8.44
C LEU A 167 -9.50 0.97 -8.08
N THR A 168 -8.65 -0.05 -7.89
CA THR A 168 -7.24 0.14 -7.53
C THR A 168 -6.45 0.84 -8.65
N GLY A 169 -6.65 0.39 -9.89
CA GLY A 169 -6.01 0.99 -11.07
C GLY A 169 -6.41 2.45 -11.26
N SER A 170 -7.71 2.75 -11.19
CA SER A 170 -8.23 4.11 -11.31
C SER A 170 -7.73 5.02 -10.19
N VAL A 171 -7.66 4.52 -8.95
CA VAL A 171 -7.09 5.28 -7.82
C VAL A 171 -5.62 5.60 -8.09
N TYR A 172 -4.79 4.65 -8.53
CA TYR A 172 -3.39 4.94 -8.86
C TYR A 172 -3.22 5.95 -10.00
N VAL A 173 -4.03 5.85 -11.06
CA VAL A 173 -4.01 6.83 -12.15
C VAL A 173 -4.45 8.20 -11.64
N ALA A 174 -5.55 8.29 -10.90
CA ALA A 174 -6.06 9.54 -10.35
C ALA A 174 -5.05 10.20 -9.41
N LEU A 175 -4.39 9.41 -8.56
CA LEU A 175 -3.32 9.88 -7.70
C LEU A 175 -2.14 10.39 -8.53
N GLY A 176 -1.64 9.62 -9.50
CA GLY A 176 -0.49 10.02 -10.31
C GLY A 176 -0.74 11.28 -11.16
N VAL A 177 -1.93 11.37 -11.79
CA VAL A 177 -2.36 12.55 -12.55
C VAL A 177 -2.55 13.74 -11.62
N GLY A 178 -3.29 13.56 -10.52
CA GLY A 178 -3.56 14.62 -9.55
C GLY A 178 -2.27 15.19 -8.95
N THR A 179 -1.30 14.33 -8.60
CA THR A 179 -0.02 14.78 -8.07
C THR A 179 0.84 15.48 -9.11
N ALA A 180 0.81 15.06 -10.37
CA ALA A 180 1.49 15.75 -11.47
C ALA A 180 0.94 17.17 -11.69
N THR A 181 -0.37 17.37 -11.48
CA THR A 181 -1.01 18.68 -11.60
C THR A 181 -0.86 19.56 -10.36
N VAL A 182 -0.84 18.97 -9.15
CA VAL A 182 -0.70 19.72 -7.87
C VAL A 182 0.75 20.13 -7.60
N GLY A 183 1.74 19.43 -8.16
CA GLY A 183 3.17 19.74 -8.01
C GLY A 183 3.65 21.07 -8.64
N GLN A 184 2.75 21.86 -9.23
CA GLN A 184 3.05 23.16 -9.83
C GLN A 184 2.93 24.37 -8.88
N HIS A 185 2.55 24.17 -7.61
CA HIS A 185 2.44 25.22 -6.60
C HIS A 185 3.37 24.98 -5.41
#